data_AF-A0A6A5KTE8-F1
#
_entry.id   AF-A0A6A5KTE8-F1
#
_cell.length_a   1.000
_cell.length_b   1.000
_cell.length_c   1.000
_cell.angle_alpha   90.00
_cell.angle_beta   90.00
_cell.angle_gamma   90.00
#
_symmetry.space_group_name_H-M   'P 1'
#
loop_
_entity.id
_entity.type
_entity.pdbx_description
1 polymer ?
#
loop_
_entity_poly.entity_id
_entity_poly.type
_entity_poly.pdbx_seq_one_letter_code
_entity_poly.pdbx_strand_id
1 'polypeptide(L)'
;MSANKKRLYIALYPSGVVGNEERRFHWAFLIGPKADKDVETPGVRYHVKNSPISGWVYEAKHVSDILATNTLLARIVIAKVQDEQRLVHLLQCLPIVNDDSNWRCRSWIENALLEIAKDRKCVGTSV
;
A
#
# COMPACT_ATOMS: atom_id res chain seq x y z
N MET A 1 -5.40 9.96 -26.88
CA MET A 1 -5.37 10.47 -25.49
C MET A 1 -4.95 9.32 -24.59
N SER A 2 -3.78 9.37 -23.93
CA SER A 2 -3.45 8.32 -22.97
C SER A 2 -4.36 8.50 -21.75
N ALA A 3 -5.22 7.52 -21.45
CA ALA A 3 -5.99 7.50 -20.21
C ALA A 3 -5.05 7.77 -19.03
N ASN A 4 -5.47 8.59 -18.05
CA ASN A 4 -4.69 8.92 -16.86
C ASN A 4 -4.47 7.63 -16.04
N LYS A 5 -3.43 6.88 -16.39
CA LYS A 5 -3.14 5.57 -15.78
C LYS A 5 -2.86 5.77 -14.30
N LYS A 6 -3.58 5.02 -13.46
CA LYS A 6 -3.34 4.96 -12.01
C LYS A 6 -1.89 4.59 -11.72
N ARG A 7 -1.44 5.00 -10.55
CA ARG A 7 -0.09 4.77 -10.02
C ARG A 7 -0.21 3.97 -8.74
N LEU A 8 0.74 3.07 -8.55
CA LEU A 8 0.97 2.38 -7.31
C LEU A 8 2.04 3.14 -6.52
N TYR A 9 1.72 3.48 -5.28
CA TYR A 9 2.63 4.16 -4.38
C TYR A 9 2.87 3.32 -3.13
N ILE A 10 4.09 3.36 -2.59
CA ILE A 10 4.37 3.01 -1.20
C ILE A 10 4.14 4.26 -0.35
N ALA A 11 3.42 4.11 0.76
CA ALA A 11 3.13 5.18 1.71
C ALA A 11 3.60 4.82 3.11
N LEU A 12 4.16 5.81 3.80
CA LEU A 12 4.67 5.71 5.16
C LEU A 12 3.86 6.60 6.11
N TYR A 13 3.53 6.04 7.26
CA TYR A 13 2.79 6.68 8.35
C TYR A 13 3.53 6.43 9.67
N PRO A 14 3.34 7.28 10.70
CA PRO A 14 3.80 6.94 12.04
C PRO A 14 3.01 5.74 12.57
N SER A 15 3.68 4.74 13.16
CA SER A 15 3.01 3.59 13.78
C SER A 15 2.49 3.88 15.19
N GLY A 16 2.98 4.96 15.82
CA GLY A 16 2.78 5.25 17.25
C GLY A 16 3.73 4.51 18.19
N VAL A 17 4.60 3.62 17.69
CA VAL A 17 5.60 2.92 18.51
C VAL A 17 6.78 3.86 18.80
N VAL A 18 7.10 3.99 20.09
CA VAL A 18 8.24 4.80 20.59
C VAL A 18 9.35 3.86 21.07
N GLY A 19 10.61 4.27 20.90
CA GLY A 19 11.77 3.52 21.40
C GLY A 19 12.14 2.26 20.60
N ASN A 20 11.57 2.07 19.42
CA ASN A 20 11.92 0.98 18.51
C ASN A 20 11.92 1.47 17.05
N GLU A 21 13.12 1.64 16.47
CA GLU A 21 13.28 2.22 15.14
C GLU A 21 12.68 1.35 14.04
N GLU A 22 12.85 0.02 14.12
CA GLU A 22 12.30 -0.91 13.14
C GLU A 22 10.77 -0.88 13.07
N ARG A 23 10.12 -0.51 14.17
CA ARG A 23 8.66 -0.47 14.31
C ARG A 23 8.10 0.94 14.19
N ARG A 24 8.93 1.96 13.93
CA ARG A 24 8.53 3.38 13.92
C ARG A 24 7.49 3.72 12.85
N PHE A 25 7.47 2.95 11.75
CA PHE A 25 6.64 3.25 10.59
C PHE A 25 5.60 2.17 10.33
N HIS A 26 4.41 2.63 9.97
CA HIS A 26 3.36 1.82 9.36
C HIS A 26 3.42 1.98 7.84
N TRP A 27 3.44 0.86 7.14
CA TRP A 27 3.58 0.81 5.69
C TRP A 27 2.26 0.45 5.03
N ALA A 28 1.99 1.06 3.88
CA ALA A 28 0.79 0.82 3.08
C ALA A 28 1.08 1.02 1.59
N PHE A 29 0.19 0.51 0.75
CA PHE A 29 0.07 0.95 -0.62
C PHE A 29 -1.03 2.02 -0.75
N LEU A 30 -0.83 2.94 -1.69
CA LEU A 30 -1.89 3.78 -2.24
C LEU A 30 -2.04 3.45 -3.73
N ILE A 31 -3.29 3.33 -4.19
CA ILE A 31 -3.62 3.30 -5.61
C ILE A 31 -4.52 4.50 -5.90
N GLY A 32 -4.15 5.28 -6.89
CA GLY A 32 -4.96 6.38 -7.38
C GLY A 32 -4.38 6.98 -8.67
N PRO A 33 -5.00 8.02 -9.23
CA PRO A 33 -4.53 8.69 -10.43
C PRO A 33 -3.07 9.18 -10.30
N LYS A 34 -2.49 9.59 -11.43
CA LYS A 34 -1.33 10.49 -11.35
C LYS A 34 -1.80 11.75 -10.60
N ALA A 35 -1.21 11.99 -9.45
CA ALA A 35 -1.54 13.15 -8.65
C ALA A 35 -0.77 14.37 -9.17
N ASP A 36 -1.49 15.38 -9.62
CA ASP A 36 -0.93 16.70 -9.90
C ASP A 36 -1.14 17.58 -8.66
N LYS A 37 -0.26 18.56 -8.46
CA LYS A 37 -0.39 19.50 -7.33
C LYS A 37 -1.72 20.25 -7.49
N ASP A 38 -2.40 20.49 -6.37
CA ASP A 38 -3.62 21.32 -6.27
C ASP A 38 -4.93 20.70 -6.77
N VAL A 39 -4.94 19.40 -7.08
CA VAL A 39 -6.17 18.66 -7.40
C VAL A 39 -6.40 17.56 -6.38
N GLU A 40 -7.55 17.60 -5.69
CA GLU A 40 -7.97 16.51 -4.82
C GLU A 40 -7.98 15.21 -5.63
N THR A 41 -7.20 14.23 -5.17
CA THR A 41 -6.93 13.00 -5.95
C THR A 41 -7.43 11.78 -5.17
N PRO A 42 -8.71 11.38 -5.33
CA PRO A 42 -9.25 10.22 -4.63
C PRO A 42 -8.52 8.92 -4.96
N GLY A 43 -8.50 8.01 -4.00
CA GLY A 43 -7.89 6.69 -4.17
C GLY A 43 -8.23 5.72 -3.06
N VAL A 44 -7.45 4.65 -2.98
CA VAL A 44 -7.62 3.60 -1.98
C VAL A 44 -6.28 3.29 -1.33
N ARG A 45 -6.29 3.19 0.00
CA ARG A 45 -5.17 2.72 0.81
C ARG A 45 -5.36 1.24 1.12
N TYR A 46 -4.34 0.45 0.79
CA TYR A 46 -4.28 -0.98 1.08
C TYR A 46 -3.18 -1.24 2.09
N HIS A 47 -3.54 -1.84 3.21
CA HIS A 47 -2.58 -2.14 4.27
C HIS A 47 -3.06 -3.28 5.15
N VAL A 48 -2.14 -3.81 5.93
CA VAL A 48 -2.47 -4.67 7.06
C VAL A 48 -2.30 -3.89 8.35
N LYS A 49 -3.29 -3.93 9.23
CA LYS A 49 -3.26 -3.26 10.54
C LYS A 49 -3.37 -4.30 11.63
N ASN A 50 -2.77 -4.02 12.78
CA ASN A 50 -2.91 -4.88 13.95
C ASN A 50 -4.20 -4.50 14.71
N SER A 51 -5.10 -5.46 14.86
CA SER A 51 -6.32 -5.40 15.65
C SER A 51 -6.09 -6.14 16.97
N PRO A 52 -6.44 -5.56 18.13
CA PRO A 52 -6.30 -6.23 19.42
C PRO A 52 -7.04 -7.58 19.52
N ILE A 53 -8.11 -7.76 18.74
CA ILE A 53 -8.97 -8.95 18.81
C ILE A 53 -8.58 -9.98 17.73
N SER A 54 -8.24 -9.51 16.53
CA SER A 54 -8.07 -10.37 15.35
C SER A 54 -6.62 -10.49 14.89
N GLY A 55 -5.69 -9.87 15.61
CA GLY A 55 -4.31 -9.71 15.15
C GLY A 55 -4.23 -8.86 13.89
N TRP A 56 -3.27 -9.16 13.03
CA TRP A 56 -3.11 -8.53 11.73
C TRP A 56 -4.31 -8.83 10.82
N VAL A 57 -4.87 -7.77 10.24
CA VAL A 57 -6.00 -7.81 9.32
C VAL A 57 -5.75 -6.89 8.13
N TYR A 58 -6.11 -7.35 6.94
CA TYR A 58 -6.08 -6.54 5.72
C TYR A 58 -7.24 -5.55 5.70
N GLU A 59 -6.95 -4.34 5.23
CA GLU A 59 -7.93 -3.28 5.04
C GLU A 59 -7.68 -2.57 3.71
N ALA A 60 -8.76 -2.39 2.94
CA ALA A 60 -8.83 -1.47 1.82
C ALA A 60 -9.71 -0.29 2.24
N LYS A 61 -9.12 0.90 2.36
CA LYS A 61 -9.80 2.11 2.83
C LYS A 61 -9.79 3.19 1.77
N HIS A 62 -10.97 3.69 1.41
CA HIS A 62 -11.08 4.87 0.55
C HIS A 62 -10.47 6.09 1.23
N VAL A 63 -9.73 6.87 0.45
CA VAL A 63 -9.15 8.14 0.86
C VAL A 63 -9.58 9.22 -0.12
N SER A 64 -9.96 10.39 0.41
CA SER A 64 -10.41 11.53 -0.39
C SER A 64 -9.27 12.13 -1.21
N ASP A 65 -8.05 12.12 -0.66
CA ASP A 65 -6.85 12.57 -1.37
C ASP A 65 -5.62 11.70 -1.06
N ILE A 66 -5.03 11.10 -2.09
CA ILE A 66 -3.79 10.32 -2.00
C ILE A 66 -2.54 11.19 -1.80
N LEU A 67 -2.64 12.52 -1.96
CA LEU A 67 -1.55 13.46 -1.66
C LEU A 67 -1.48 13.82 -0.18
N ALA A 68 -2.62 13.83 0.51
CA ALA A 68 -2.77 14.38 1.85
C ALA A 68 -3.58 13.45 2.77
N THR A 69 -3.35 12.13 2.70
CA THR A 69 -3.96 11.22 3.67
C THR A 69 -3.50 11.57 5.10
N ASN A 70 -4.39 11.43 6.08
CA ASN A 70 -4.08 11.77 7.48
C ASN A 70 -2.77 11.11 7.95
N THR A 71 -1.88 11.91 8.56
CA THR A 71 -0.53 11.56 9.06
C THR A 71 0.45 10.97 8.04
N LEU A 72 0.27 11.20 6.74
CA LEU A 72 1.23 10.78 5.71
C LEU A 72 2.60 11.44 5.92
N LEU A 73 3.66 10.63 6.02
CA LEU A 73 5.04 11.10 6.13
C LEU A 73 5.74 11.14 4.78
N ALA A 74 5.55 10.09 3.99
CA ALA A 74 6.15 9.98 2.67
C ALA A 74 5.27 9.12 1.77
N ARG A 75 5.38 9.38 0.46
CA ARG A 75 4.73 8.63 -0.59
C ARG A 75 5.65 8.54 -1.80
N ILE A 76 5.96 7.32 -2.22
CA ILE A 76 6.91 7.03 -3.29
C ILE A 76 6.17 6.32 -4.41
N VAL A 77 6.22 6.87 -5.63
CA VAL A 77 5.69 6.18 -6.82
C VAL A 77 6.62 5.01 -7.13
N ILE A 78 6.08 3.81 -7.23
CA ILE A 78 6.87 2.63 -7.59
C ILE A 78 6.50 2.08 -8.97
N ALA A 79 5.23 2.22 -9.39
CA ALA A 79 4.79 1.64 -10.66
C ALA A 79 3.60 2.38 -11.30
N LYS A 80 3.41 2.15 -12.60
CA LYS A 80 2.17 2.45 -13.31
C LYS A 80 1.28 1.22 -13.28
N VAL A 81 0.02 1.37 -12.86
CA VAL A 81 -0.95 0.28 -12.85
C VAL A 81 -1.43 0.02 -14.28
N GLN A 82 -1.44 -1.24 -14.69
CA GLN A 82 -1.94 -1.71 -15.98
C GLN A 82 -3.28 -2.41 -15.83
N ASP A 83 -3.40 -3.23 -14.78
CA ASP A 83 -4.63 -3.95 -14.42
C ASP A 83 -4.84 -3.84 -12.90
N GLU A 84 -5.74 -2.93 -12.51
CA GLU A 84 -6.05 -2.65 -11.11
C GLU A 84 -6.81 -3.79 -10.44
N GLN A 85 -7.72 -4.45 -11.15
CA GLN A 85 -8.50 -5.55 -10.59
C GLN A 85 -7.57 -6.71 -10.23
N ARG A 86 -6.62 -7.02 -11.13
CA ARG A 86 -5.58 -8.02 -10.89
C ARG A 86 -4.66 -7.63 -9.74
N LEU A 87 -4.23 -6.37 -9.68
CA LEU A 87 -3.41 -5.87 -8.57
C LEU A 87 -4.13 -5.99 -7.23
N VAL A 88 -5.38 -5.55 -7.15
CA VAL A 88 -6.18 -5.60 -5.91
C VAL A 88 -6.45 -7.05 -5.50
N HIS A 89 -6.77 -7.92 -6.46
CA HIS A 89 -6.96 -9.35 -6.18
C HIS A 89 -5.69 -9.98 -5.62
N LEU A 90 -4.53 -9.69 -6.22
CA LEU A 90 -3.23 -10.14 -5.72
C LEU A 90 -3.01 -9.68 -4.26
N LEU A 91 -3.23 -8.39 -3.96
CA LEU A 91 -3.08 -7.86 -2.60
C LEU A 91 -4.02 -8.53 -1.58
N GLN A 92 -5.26 -8.84 -1.99
CA GLN A 92 -6.26 -9.52 -1.15
C GLN A 92 -5.90 -10.99 -0.87
N CYS A 93 -5.23 -11.66 -1.80
CA CYS A 93 -4.85 -13.06 -1.67
C CYS A 93 -3.53 -13.29 -0.91
N LEU A 94 -2.79 -12.23 -0.59
CA LEU A 94 -1.54 -12.37 0.16
C LEU A 94 -1.79 -12.91 1.57
N PRO A 95 -0.94 -13.85 2.04
CA PRO A 95 -1.09 -14.42 3.36
C PRO A 95 -0.81 -13.37 4.45
N ILE A 96 -1.62 -13.44 5.51
CA ILE A 96 -1.44 -12.66 6.74
C ILE A 96 -1.10 -13.65 7.84
N VAL A 97 0.05 -13.45 8.49
CA VAL A 97 0.61 -14.40 9.47
C VAL A 97 0.43 -13.81 10.86
N ASN A 98 -0.39 -14.46 11.69
CA ASN A 98 -0.73 -13.99 13.03
C ASN A 98 0.01 -14.74 14.15
N ASP A 99 0.57 -15.90 13.84
CA ASP A 99 1.30 -16.79 14.72
C ASP A 99 2.82 -16.50 14.75
N ASP A 100 3.29 -15.49 14.02
CA ASP A 100 4.68 -15.03 14.02
C ASP A 100 4.83 -13.67 14.72
N SER A 101 5.56 -13.66 15.83
CA SER A 101 5.82 -12.48 16.64
C SER A 101 6.73 -11.45 15.97
N ASN A 102 7.41 -11.81 14.87
CA ASN A 102 8.23 -10.92 14.04
C ASN A 102 7.49 -10.41 12.81
N TRP A 103 6.31 -10.94 12.48
CA TRP A 103 5.54 -10.50 11.33
C TRP A 103 4.96 -9.10 11.52
N ARG A 104 5.05 -8.27 10.48
CA ARG A 104 4.67 -6.85 10.51
C ARG A 104 4.00 -6.45 9.20
N CYS A 105 3.44 -5.24 9.16
CA CYS A 105 2.95 -4.65 7.91
C CYS A 105 4.03 -4.53 6.83
N ARG A 106 5.30 -4.33 7.19
CA ARG A 106 6.42 -4.36 6.23
C ARG A 106 6.63 -5.74 5.60
N SER A 107 6.40 -6.83 6.34
CA SER A 107 6.48 -8.20 5.81
C SER A 107 5.43 -8.43 4.73
N TRP A 108 4.21 -7.91 4.94
CA TRP A 108 3.16 -7.93 3.93
C TRP A 108 3.51 -7.10 2.68
N ILE A 109 4.09 -5.91 2.85
CA ILE A 109 4.56 -5.08 1.72
C ILE A 109 5.67 -5.79 0.94
N GLU A 110 6.63 -6.40 1.61
CA GLU A 110 7.72 -7.15 0.97
C GLU A 110 7.17 -8.31 0.12
N ASN A 111 6.28 -9.13 0.69
CA ASN A 111 5.62 -10.21 -0.04
C ASN A 111 4.80 -9.69 -1.22
N ALA A 112 4.09 -8.57 -1.05
CA ALA A 112 3.34 -7.96 -2.13
C ALA A 112 4.23 -7.53 -3.28
N LEU A 113 5.36 -6.88 -3.00
CA LEU A 113 6.31 -6.45 -4.04
C LEU A 113 6.86 -7.64 -4.81
N LEU A 114 7.18 -8.75 -4.12
CA LEU A 114 7.63 -9.99 -4.76
C LEU A 114 6.56 -10.57 -5.70
N GLU A 115 5.30 -10.66 -5.24
CA GLU A 115 4.22 -11.21 -6.06
C GLU A 115 3.85 -10.29 -7.24
N ILE A 116 3.85 -8.97 -7.05
CA ILE A 116 3.64 -7.99 -8.12
C ILE A 116 4.74 -8.12 -9.18
N ALA A 117 6.01 -8.27 -8.77
CA ALA A 117 7.14 -8.45 -9.68
C ALA A 117 7.06 -9.76 -10.47
N LYS A 118 6.55 -10.84 -9.85
CA LYS A 118 6.31 -12.13 -10.52
C LYS A 118 5.16 -12.07 -11.52
N ASP A 119 4.09 -11.34 -11.18
CA ASP A 119 2.88 -11.27 -11.98
C ASP A 119 3.09 -10.64 -13.37
N ARG A 120 3.94 -9.61 -13.45
CA ARG A 120 4.34 -8.89 -14.69
C ARG A 120 3.18 -8.32 -15.54
N LYS A 121 1.95 -8.34 -15.05
CA LYS A 121 0.75 -7.96 -15.80
C LYS A 121 -0.08 -6.89 -15.09
N CYS A 122 -0.10 -6.87 -13.76
CA CYS A 122 -0.83 -5.90 -12.97
C CYS A 122 -0.22 -4.48 -13.01
N VAL A 123 1.10 -4.39 -13.22
CA VAL A 123 1.84 -3.12 -13.34
C VAL A 123 2.78 -3.13 -14.54
N GLY A 124 3.26 -1.95 -14.93
CA GLY A 124 4.24 -1.79 -16.01
C GLY A 124 5.63 -2.32 -15.66
N THR A 125 6.61 -2.05 -16.52
CA THR A 125 8.01 -2.54 -16.42
C THR A 125 8.83 -1.96 -15.25
N SER A 126 8.19 -1.41 -14.23
CA SER A 126 8.85 -0.87 -13.04
C SER A 126 8.22 -1.50 -11.81
N VAL A 127 8.96 -2.42 -11.18
CA VAL A 127 8.86 -2.86 -9.78
C VAL A 127 10.27 -3.23 -9.34
#